data_AF-A0A970LEG1-F1
#
_entry.id   AF-A0A970LEG1-F1
#
_cell.length_a   1.000
_cell.length_b   1.000
_cell.length_c   1.000
_cell.angle_alpha   90.00
_cell.angle_beta   90.00
_cell.angle_gamma   90.00
#
_symmetry.space_group_name_H-M   'P 1'
#
loop_
_entity.id
_entity.type
_entity.pdbx_description
1 polymer ?
#
loop_
_entity_poly.entity_id
_entity_poly.type
_entity_poly.pdbx_seq_one_letter_code
_entity_poly.pdbx_strand_id
1 'polypeptide(L)'
;MKKKYIIGLLTLIFAFSILTGCEANENGDFDLSSEIVVVTREEGSGTRGAFVELTGIEEKGEDGTKTDRTTKEAITQMKTDTVLTSVAGEKYAIG
;
A
#
# COMPACT_ATOMS: atom_id res chain seq x y z
N MET A 1 8.32 22.22 -57.05
CA MET A 1 8.44 20.88 -56.43
C MET A 1 9.41 20.86 -55.24
N LYS A 2 10.58 21.53 -55.28
CA LYS A 2 11.59 21.54 -54.20
C LYS A 2 11.13 22.07 -52.81
N LYS A 3 10.22 23.06 -52.76
CA LYS A 3 9.69 23.63 -51.50
C LYS A 3 8.78 22.68 -50.70
N LYS A 4 8.09 21.74 -51.37
CA LYS A 4 7.21 20.77 -50.70
C LYS A 4 8.00 19.66 -50.01
N TYR A 5 9.18 19.32 -50.53
CA TYR A 5 10.11 18.35 -49.91
C TYR A 5 10.82 18.94 -48.68
N ILE A 6 11.10 20.25 -48.66
CA ILE A 6 11.68 20.94 -47.48
C ILE A 6 10.70 20.96 -46.31
N ILE A 7 9.41 21.20 -46.58
CA ILE A 7 8.36 21.19 -45.56
C ILE A 7 8.13 19.76 -45.03
N GLY A 8 8.14 18.75 -45.91
CA GLY A 8 7.99 17.34 -45.52
C GLY A 8 9.18 16.79 -44.72
N LEU A 9 10.40 17.25 -45.01
CA LEU A 9 11.62 16.84 -44.29
C LEU A 9 11.68 17.45 -42.88
N LEU A 10 11.19 18.68 -42.70
CA LEU A 10 11.16 19.36 -41.41
C LEU A 10 10.11 18.75 -40.45
N THR A 11 8.97 18.30 -40.98
CA THR A 11 7.94 17.60 -40.20
C THR A 11 8.35 16.19 -39.76
N LEU A 12 9.25 15.52 -40.51
CA LEU A 12 9.74 14.18 -40.15
C LEU A 12 10.74 14.22 -38.99
N ILE A 13 11.50 15.31 -38.87
CA ILE A 13 12.48 15.50 -37.78
C ILE A 13 11.76 15.83 -36.46
N PHE A 14 10.63 16.56 -36.52
CA PHE A 14 9.84 16.90 -35.32
C PHE A 14 9.08 15.69 -34.72
N ALA A 15 8.82 14.65 -35.53
CA ALA A 15 8.16 13.43 -35.07
C ALA A 15 9.10 12.45 -34.34
N PHE A 16 10.42 12.65 -34.40
CA PHE A 16 11.40 11.76 -33.75
C PHE A 16 11.86 12.27 -32.38
N SER A 17 11.49 13.49 -31.99
CA SER A 17 11.92 14.12 -30.73
C SER A 17 11.02 13.84 -29.52
N ILE A 18 9.94 13.06 -29.68
CA ILE A 18 8.97 12.78 -28.60
C ILE A 18 9.23 11.42 -27.92
N LEU A 19 10.34 10.76 -28.24
CA LEU A 19 10.74 9.50 -27.59
C LEU A 19 11.97 9.67 -26.70
N THR A 20 12.03 10.76 -25.95
CA THR A 20 13.03 10.94 -24.90
C THR A 20 12.42 10.59 -23.55
N GLY A 21 12.64 9.34 -23.16
CA GLY A 21 12.75 8.85 -21.78
C GLY A 21 11.80 9.41 -20.72
N CYS A 22 10.74 8.65 -20.43
CA CYS A 22 10.34 8.49 -19.04
C CYS A 22 11.35 7.50 -18.43
N GLU A 23 12.45 8.00 -17.86
CA GLU A 23 13.24 7.20 -16.93
C GLU A 23 12.42 7.07 -15.65
N ALA A 24 11.73 5.94 -15.51
CA ALA A 24 11.25 5.50 -14.21
C ALA A 24 12.49 5.25 -13.35
N ASN A 25 12.70 6.14 -12.40
CA ASN A 25 13.79 6.07 -11.45
C ASN A 25 13.54 4.87 -10.52
N GLU A 26 14.15 3.72 -10.82
CA GLU A 26 14.05 2.47 -10.04
C GLU A 26 14.89 2.54 -8.75
N ASN A 27 14.74 3.63 -7.98
CA ASN A 27 15.21 3.69 -6.61
C ASN A 27 14.12 3.14 -5.70
N GLY A 28 14.07 1.81 -5.50
CA GLY A 28 13.51 1.16 -4.31
C GLY A 28 12.24 1.76 -3.68
N ASP A 29 11.31 2.26 -4.50
CA ASP A 29 10.14 3.00 -4.05
C ASP A 29 9.21 2.10 -3.24
N PHE A 30 8.31 2.67 -2.45
CA PHE A 30 7.28 1.90 -1.76
C PHE A 30 6.27 1.42 -2.80
N ASP A 31 6.23 0.11 -3.06
CA ASP A 31 5.30 -0.46 -4.04
C ASP A 31 3.89 -0.57 -3.44
N LEU A 32 2.99 0.29 -3.92
CA LEU A 32 1.59 0.32 -3.51
C LEU A 32 0.79 -0.92 -3.96
N SER A 33 1.34 -1.75 -4.85
CA SER A 33 0.71 -3.00 -5.29
C SER A 33 1.08 -4.22 -4.43
N SER A 34 2.06 -4.07 -3.53
CA SER A 34 2.43 -5.11 -2.58
C SER A 34 1.35 -5.31 -1.52
N GLU A 35 1.21 -6.55 -1.03
CA GLU A 35 0.24 -6.91 0.01
C GLU A 35 0.61 -6.30 1.37
N ILE A 36 -0.39 -5.82 2.11
CA ILE A 36 -0.18 -5.28 3.45
C ILE A 36 -0.08 -6.43 4.45
N VAL A 37 1.03 -6.48 5.18
CA VAL A 37 1.22 -7.44 6.25
C VAL A 37 0.62 -6.89 7.54
N VAL A 38 -0.57 -7.37 7.91
CA VAL A 38 -1.24 -6.92 9.13
C VAL A 38 -0.63 -7.64 10.34
N VAL A 39 -0.20 -6.88 11.33
CA VAL A 39 0.24 -7.33 12.65
C VAL A 39 -0.81 -6.88 13.66
N THR A 40 -1.18 -7.75 14.60
CA THR A 40 -2.17 -7.42 15.62
C THR A 40 -1.71 -7.86 17.00
N ARG A 41 -2.24 -7.22 18.03
CA ARG A 41 -2.22 -7.76 19.39
C ARG A 41 -3.14 -8.97 19.56
N GLU A 42 -2.85 -9.78 20.56
CA GLU A 42 -3.59 -10.96 20.97
C GLU A 42 -5.04 -10.68 21.40
N GLU A 43 -5.89 -11.70 21.34
CA GLU A 43 -7.23 -11.66 21.94
C GLU A 43 -7.12 -11.39 23.46
N GLY A 44 -7.98 -10.51 23.97
CA GLY A 44 -7.91 -10.04 25.37
C GLY A 44 -6.93 -8.88 25.60
N SER A 45 -6.17 -8.44 24.58
CA SER A 45 -5.39 -7.22 24.66
C SER A 45 -6.29 -5.98 24.75
N GLY A 46 -6.13 -5.18 25.80
CA GLY A 46 -6.87 -3.92 25.94
C GLY A 46 -6.59 -2.93 24.81
N THR A 47 -5.39 -2.93 24.24
CA THR A 47 -5.04 -2.08 23.09
C THR A 47 -5.77 -2.52 21.82
N ARG A 48 -5.85 -3.84 21.56
CA ARG A 48 -6.66 -4.36 20.45
C ARG A 48 -8.13 -4.04 20.65
N GLY A 49 -8.67 -4.34 21.84
CA GLY A 49 -10.08 -4.09 22.15
C GLY A 49 -10.47 -2.64 21.92
N ALA A 50 -9.68 -1.70 22.44
CA ALA A 50 -9.89 -0.27 22.21
C ALA A 50 -9.77 0.09 20.72
N PHE A 51 -8.78 -0.45 20.00
CA PHE A 51 -8.60 -0.18 18.58
C PHE A 51 -9.79 -0.66 17.75
N VAL A 52 -10.23 -1.91 17.92
CA VAL A 52 -11.34 -2.47 17.12
C VAL A 52 -12.68 -1.80 17.45
N GLU A 53 -12.87 -1.33 18.69
CA GLU A 53 -14.03 -0.54 19.09
C GLU A 53 -14.00 0.87 18.46
N LEU A 54 -12.86 1.58 18.56
CA LEU A 54 -12.72 2.95 18.05
C LEU A 54 -12.77 3.02 16.51
N THR A 55 -12.27 1.99 15.84
CA THR A 55 -12.25 1.93 14.37
C THR A 55 -13.52 1.33 13.77
N GLY A 56 -14.38 0.72 14.59
CA GLY A 56 -15.59 0.04 14.13
C GLY A 56 -15.33 -1.31 13.43
N ILE A 57 -14.13 -1.89 13.62
CA ILE A 57 -13.81 -3.24 13.16
C ILE A 57 -14.57 -4.28 14.01
N GLU A 58 -14.85 -3.96 15.28
CA GLU A 58 -15.79 -4.73 16.09
C GLU A 58 -17.23 -4.31 15.75
N GLU A 59 -17.97 -5.22 15.15
CA GLU A 59 -19.39 -5.02 14.81
C GLU A 59 -20.28 -5.57 15.92
N LYS A 60 -21.33 -4.82 16.27
CA LYS A 60 -22.36 -5.27 17.22
C LYS A 60 -23.58 -5.78 16.45
N GLY A 61 -23.92 -7.05 16.67
CA GLY A 61 -25.14 -7.67 16.14
C GLY A 61 -26.41 -7.16 16.84
N GLU A 62 -27.56 -7.45 16.24
CA GLU A 62 -28.88 -7.08 16.78
C GLU A 62 -29.17 -7.72 18.15
N ASP A 63 -28.56 -8.89 18.40
CA ASP A 63 -28.60 -9.63 19.66
C ASP A 63 -27.67 -9.05 20.74
N GLY A 64 -26.89 -8.02 20.39
CA GLY A 64 -25.90 -7.39 21.25
C GLY A 64 -24.54 -8.08 21.28
N THR A 65 -24.34 -9.15 20.50
CA THR A 65 -23.06 -9.85 20.38
C THR A 65 -22.05 -8.99 19.65
N LYS A 66 -20.84 -8.87 20.20
CA LYS A 66 -19.70 -8.17 19.58
C LYS A 66 -18.86 -9.16 18.78
N THR A 67 -18.61 -8.85 17.52
CA THR A 67 -17.77 -9.67 16.63
C THR A 67 -16.60 -8.84 16.11
N ASP A 68 -15.39 -9.19 16.52
CA ASP A 68 -14.16 -8.60 16.01
C ASP A 68 -13.86 -9.10 14.58
N ARG A 69 -13.80 -8.18 13.62
CA ARG A 69 -13.54 -8.49 12.21
C ARG A 69 -12.11 -8.25 11.76
N THR A 70 -11.15 -8.22 12.68
CA THR A 70 -9.73 -8.18 12.31
C THR A 70 -9.42 -9.35 11.36
N THR A 71 -8.64 -9.07 10.31
CA THR A 71 -8.32 -10.10 9.30
C THR A 71 -7.71 -11.34 9.94
N LYS A 72 -8.13 -12.51 9.46
CA LYS A 72 -7.63 -13.82 9.93
C LYS A 72 -6.18 -14.09 9.51
N GLU A 73 -5.69 -13.33 8.53
CA GLU A 73 -4.33 -13.40 8.02
C GLU A 73 -3.35 -12.57 8.87
N ALA A 74 -3.85 -11.82 9.86
CA ALA A 74 -3.02 -10.99 10.70
C ALA A 74 -2.06 -11.83 11.56
N ILE A 75 -0.80 -11.40 11.59
CA ILE A 75 0.22 -11.96 12.48
C ILE A 75 -0.07 -11.49 13.90
N THR A 76 -0.40 -12.41 14.79
CA THR A 76 -0.74 -12.09 16.18
C THR A 76 0.51 -12.04 17.06
N GLN A 77 0.67 -10.95 17.80
CA GLN A 77 1.79 -10.70 18.73
C GLN A 77 1.28 -10.44 20.15
N MET A 78 1.99 -10.96 21.15
CA MET A 78 1.54 -10.93 22.55
C MET A 78 1.93 -9.66 23.31
N LYS A 79 2.85 -8.85 22.77
CA LYS A 79 3.45 -7.69 23.45
C LYS A 79 3.66 -6.55 22.47
N THR A 80 3.60 -5.33 23.00
CA THR A 80 3.88 -4.11 22.23
C THR A 80 5.26 -4.14 21.57
N ASP A 81 6.30 -4.54 22.31
CA ASP A 81 7.66 -4.60 21.78
C ASP A 81 7.79 -5.55 20.58
N THR A 82 7.04 -6.66 20.60
CA THR A 82 7.05 -7.62 19.50
C THR A 82 6.27 -7.10 18.28
N VAL A 83 5.16 -6.37 18.47
CA VAL A 83 4.49 -5.65 17.38
C VAL A 83 5.44 -4.65 16.73
N LEU A 84 6.10 -3.80 17.53
CA LEU A 84 7.07 -2.81 17.04
C LEU A 84 8.22 -3.45 16.26
N THR A 85 8.74 -4.58 16.76
CA THR A 85 9.82 -5.31 16.09
C THR A 85 9.35 -5.93 14.77
N SER A 86 8.13 -6.51 14.74
CA SER A 86 7.55 -7.06 13.51
C SER A 86 7.30 -6.00 12.46
N VAL A 87 6.73 -4.85 12.83
CA VAL A 87 6.48 -3.75 11.91
C VAL A 87 7.79 -3.14 11.40
N ALA A 88 8.81 -2.99 12.26
CA ALA A 88 10.11 -2.48 11.84
C ALA A 88 10.87 -3.45 10.89
N GLY A 89 10.59 -4.75 10.97
CA GLY A 89 11.26 -5.78 10.19
C GLY A 89 10.65 -6.06 8.81
N GLU A 90 9.43 -5.57 8.54
CA GLU A 90 8.70 -5.84 7.30
C GLU A 90 8.23 -4.51 6.68
N LYS A 91 8.71 -4.21 5.48
CA LYS A 91 8.49 -2.91 4.80
C LYS A 91 7.01 -2.63 4.59
N TYR A 92 6.21 -3.67 4.32
CA TYR A 92 4.79 -3.55 4.04
C TYR A 92 3.90 -3.88 5.25
N ALA A 93 4.47 -3.91 6.46
CA ALA A 93 3.72 -4.22 7.67
C ALA A 93 3.04 -3.00 8.30
N ILE A 94 1.88 -3.26 8.93
CA ILE A 94 1.15 -2.31 9.78
C ILE A 94 0.66 -3.04 11.02
N GLY A 95 0.71 -2.41 12.20
CA GLY A 95 0.24 -3.02 13.45
C GLY A 95 -0.04 -2.06 14.58
#